data_AF-A0A357ZBT9-F1
#
_entry.id   AF-A0A357ZBT9-F1
#
_cell.length_a   1.000
_cell.length_b   1.000
_cell.length_c   1.000
_cell.angle_alpha   90.00
_cell.angle_beta   90.00
_cell.angle_gamma   90.00
#
_symmetry.space_group_name_H-M   'P 1'
#
loop_
_entity.id
_entity.type
_entity.pdbx_description
1 polymer ?
#
loop_
_entity_poly.entity_id
_entity_poly.type
_entity_poly.pdbx_seq_one_letter_code
_entity_poly.pdbx_strand_id
1 'polypeptide(L)'
;MDYYYYYGSSDAALAFVAAFGLFGAALGLVYYVIYAFFLMKLFEKANVPAWKAWVPFVNTWKLFELGGFQGALSLLFLAAVIPCVGWIAAIAAAVLGYIAAYNIGLKNGKEGVWVVLYIFLPVVWAGILGLGKSTWNDSLGKPALGPERPPTCAPNNQNYYYPPQQPPRY
;
A
#
# COMPACT_ATOMS: atom_id res chain seq x y z
N MET A 1 18.53 36.67 -38.02
CA MET A 1 18.75 35.21 -38.03
C MET A 1 18.47 34.60 -36.65
N ASP A 2 18.48 35.38 -35.56
CA ASP A 2 18.43 34.84 -34.18
C ASP A 2 17.03 34.45 -33.68
N TYR A 3 15.96 35.10 -34.18
CA TYR A 3 14.58 34.82 -33.73
C TYR A 3 14.09 33.42 -34.15
N TYR A 4 14.35 33.01 -35.39
CA TYR A 4 13.98 31.69 -35.90
C TYR A 4 14.76 30.56 -35.22
N TYR A 5 16.03 30.81 -34.84
CA TYR A 5 16.85 29.83 -34.13
C TYR A 5 16.39 29.66 -32.68
N TYR A 6 16.08 30.75 -31.97
CA TYR A 6 15.55 30.69 -30.61
C TYR A 6 14.20 29.95 -30.57
N TYR A 7 13.27 30.28 -31.47
CA TYR A 7 11.95 29.64 -31.54
C TYR A 7 12.05 28.15 -31.92
N GLY A 8 12.87 27.81 -32.91
CA GLY A 8 13.13 26.42 -33.28
C GLY A 8 13.76 25.60 -32.14
N SER A 9 14.61 26.22 -31.33
CA SER A 9 15.22 25.56 -30.16
C SER A 9 14.24 25.37 -29.00
N SER A 10 13.33 26.34 -28.76
CA SER A 10 12.28 26.22 -27.74
C SER A 10 11.22 25.21 -28.13
N ASP A 11 10.83 25.14 -29.39
CA ASP A 11 9.85 24.17 -29.89
C ASP A 11 10.39 22.74 -29.82
N ALA A 12 11.67 22.56 -30.19
CA ALA A 12 12.35 21.28 -30.03
C ALA A 12 12.45 20.87 -28.55
N ALA A 13 12.74 21.81 -27.65
CA ALA A 13 12.79 21.55 -26.21
C ALA A 13 11.40 21.19 -25.65
N LEU A 14 10.35 21.91 -26.05
CA LEU A 14 8.96 21.62 -25.66
C LEU A 14 8.49 20.26 -26.19
N ALA A 15 8.82 19.93 -27.45
CA ALA A 15 8.52 18.63 -28.03
C ALA A 15 9.25 17.49 -27.29
N PHE A 16 10.51 17.69 -26.92
CA PHE A 16 11.26 16.74 -26.11
C PHE A 16 10.64 16.54 -24.72
N VAL A 17 10.31 17.63 -24.02
CA VAL A 17 9.65 17.58 -22.70
C VAL A 17 8.29 16.88 -22.79
N ALA A 18 7.49 17.18 -23.82
CA ALA A 18 6.21 16.54 -24.04
C ALA A 18 6.36 15.04 -24.35
N ALA A 19 7.27 14.67 -25.26
CA ALA A 19 7.52 13.27 -25.61
C ALA A 19 8.02 12.48 -24.40
N PHE A 20 8.97 13.02 -23.64
CA PHE A 20 9.48 12.39 -22.42
C PHE A 20 8.41 12.32 -21.33
N GLY A 21 7.60 13.36 -21.16
CA GLY A 21 6.48 13.38 -20.23
C GLY A 21 5.41 12.33 -20.56
N LEU A 22 5.05 12.20 -21.83
CA LEU A 22 4.11 11.18 -22.32
C LEU A 22 4.67 9.77 -22.14
N PHE A 23 5.96 9.57 -22.46
CA PHE A 23 6.64 8.30 -22.24
C PHE A 23 6.67 7.93 -20.75
N GLY A 24 7.00 8.89 -19.88
CA GLY A 24 6.97 8.71 -18.43
C GLY A 24 5.57 8.38 -17.90
N ALA A 25 4.53 9.06 -18.41
CA ALA A 25 3.14 8.77 -18.06
C ALA A 25 2.72 7.36 -18.48
N ALA A 26 3.13 6.91 -19.68
CA ALA A 26 2.86 5.54 -20.15
C ALA A 26 3.55 4.50 -19.26
N LEU A 27 4.82 4.70 -18.90
CA LEU A 27 5.53 3.82 -17.97
C LEU A 27 4.88 3.81 -16.58
N GLY A 28 4.47 4.98 -16.07
CA GLY A 28 3.76 5.10 -14.79
C GLY A 28 2.43 4.34 -14.79
N LEU A 29 1.70 4.36 -15.91
CA LEU A 29 0.46 3.61 -16.06
C LEU A 29 0.70 2.10 -16.07
N VAL A 30 1.69 1.62 -16.83
CA VAL A 30 2.08 0.20 -16.84
C VAL A 30 2.48 -0.27 -15.45
N TYR A 31 3.32 0.51 -14.76
CA TYR A 31 3.73 0.26 -13.39
C TYR A 31 2.51 0.16 -12.45
N TYR A 32 1.57 1.09 -12.58
CA TYR A 32 0.35 1.11 -11.77
C TYR A 32 -0.52 -0.14 -11.99
N VAL A 33 -0.75 -0.53 -13.25
CA VAL A 33 -1.55 -1.71 -13.58
C VAL A 33 -0.93 -2.98 -13.00
N ILE A 34 0.40 -3.15 -13.12
CA ILE A 34 1.11 -4.29 -12.54
C ILE A 34 0.98 -4.29 -11.01
N TYR A 35 1.16 -3.14 -10.37
CA TYR A 35 1.03 -3.00 -8.93
C TYR A 35 -0.38 -3.34 -8.42
N ALA A 36 -1.40 -2.77 -9.06
CA ALA A 36 -2.80 -3.03 -8.74
C ALA A 36 -3.16 -4.52 -8.92
N PHE A 37 -2.64 -5.17 -9.96
CA PHE A 37 -2.83 -6.59 -10.19
C PHE A 37 -2.22 -7.46 -9.07
N PHE A 38 -1.01 -7.15 -8.61
CA PHE A 38 -0.40 -7.89 -7.49
C PHE A 38 -1.14 -7.67 -6.17
N LEU A 39 -1.59 -6.44 -5.93
CA LEU A 39 -2.40 -6.13 -4.75
C LEU A 39 -3.77 -6.79 -4.79
N MET A 40 -4.36 -6.96 -5.98
CA MET A 40 -5.59 -7.73 -6.14
C MET A 40 -5.42 -9.16 -5.60
N LYS A 41 -4.31 -9.82 -5.94
CA LYS A 41 -3.99 -11.16 -5.43
C LYS A 41 -3.73 -11.17 -3.93
N LEU A 42 -3.10 -10.12 -3.40
CA LEU A 42 -2.92 -9.96 -1.95
C LEU A 42 -4.26 -9.77 -1.22
N PHE A 43 -5.17 -8.98 -1.79
CA PHE A 43 -6.49 -8.71 -1.25
C PHE A 43 -7.40 -9.94 -1.30
N GLU A 44 -7.37 -10.71 -2.39
CA GLU A 44 -8.09 -11.98 -2.49
C GLU A 44 -7.70 -12.93 -1.34
N LYS A 45 -6.41 -13.00 -0.97
CA LYS A 45 -5.95 -13.80 0.19
C LYS A 45 -6.46 -13.31 1.53
N ALA A 46 -6.62 -12.01 1.67
CA ALA A 46 -7.16 -11.37 2.86
C ALA A 46 -8.70 -11.31 2.87
N ASN A 47 -9.38 -11.98 1.93
CA ASN A 47 -10.84 -11.93 1.72
C ASN A 47 -11.40 -10.53 1.40
N VAL A 48 -10.56 -9.64 0.87
CA VAL A 48 -10.94 -8.30 0.44
C VAL A 48 -11.37 -8.35 -1.03
N PRO A 49 -12.47 -7.67 -1.43
CA PRO A 49 -12.89 -7.65 -2.82
C PRO A 49 -11.81 -7.13 -3.79
N ALA A 50 -11.49 -7.92 -4.81
CA ALA A 50 -10.44 -7.69 -5.81
C ALA A 50 -10.48 -6.30 -6.47
N TRP A 51 -11.68 -5.78 -6.77
CA TRP A 51 -11.85 -4.49 -7.43
C TRP A 51 -11.26 -3.32 -6.63
N LYS A 52 -11.17 -3.45 -5.29
CA LYS A 52 -10.64 -2.41 -4.40
C LYS A 52 -9.16 -2.12 -4.66
N ALA A 53 -8.41 -3.06 -5.22
CA ALA A 53 -7.00 -2.86 -5.57
C ALA A 53 -6.80 -1.88 -6.74
N TRP A 54 -7.81 -1.75 -7.62
CA TRP A 54 -7.77 -0.94 -8.84
C TRP A 54 -8.13 0.53 -8.63
N VAL A 55 -8.61 0.91 -7.44
CA VAL A 55 -8.95 2.30 -7.14
C VAL A 55 -7.88 2.84 -6.19
N PRO A 56 -7.06 3.85 -6.58
CA PRO A 56 -5.89 4.27 -5.80
C PRO A 56 -6.19 4.60 -4.33
N PHE A 57 -7.27 5.35 -4.08
CA PHE A 57 -7.66 5.74 -2.72
C PHE A 57 -8.15 4.56 -1.89
N VAL A 58 -8.98 3.70 -2.49
CA VAL A 58 -9.55 2.53 -1.79
C VAL A 58 -8.47 1.48 -1.53
N ASN A 59 -7.53 1.32 -2.47
CA ASN A 59 -6.39 0.45 -2.34
C ASN A 59 -5.56 0.80 -1.10
N THR A 60 -5.07 2.03 -1.01
CA THR A 60 -4.25 2.46 0.14
C THR A 60 -5.04 2.41 1.44
N TRP A 61 -6.33 2.79 1.40
CA TRP A 61 -7.23 2.69 2.55
C TRP A 61 -7.31 1.25 3.07
N LYS A 62 -7.55 0.28 2.18
CA LYS A 62 -7.68 -1.14 2.53
C LYS A 62 -6.35 -1.74 2.98
N LEU A 63 -5.23 -1.34 2.40
CA LEU A 63 -3.91 -1.71 2.90
C LEU A 63 -3.70 -1.26 4.35
N PHE A 64 -4.10 -0.04 4.69
CA PHE A 64 -3.99 0.45 6.08
C PHE A 64 -4.88 -0.35 7.04
N GLU A 65 -6.12 -0.63 6.63
CA GLU A 65 -7.05 -1.47 7.41
C GLU A 65 -6.46 -2.87 7.63
N LEU A 66 -5.89 -3.51 6.60
CA LEU A 66 -5.22 -4.81 6.70
C LEU A 66 -3.97 -4.75 7.59
N GLY A 67 -3.25 -3.65 7.57
CA GLY A 67 -2.10 -3.37 8.45
C GLY A 67 -2.49 -3.04 9.90
N GLY A 68 -3.79 -2.99 10.22
CA GLY A 68 -4.30 -2.73 11.57
C GLY A 68 -4.37 -1.25 11.94
N PHE A 69 -4.45 -0.36 10.96
CA PHE A 69 -4.67 1.07 11.14
C PHE A 69 -6.05 1.48 10.64
N GLN A 70 -6.55 2.62 11.10
CA GLN A 70 -7.78 3.18 10.53
C GLN A 70 -7.50 3.61 9.09
N GLY A 71 -8.29 3.13 8.13
CA GLY A 71 -8.06 3.41 6.70
C GLY A 71 -8.03 4.91 6.36
N ALA A 72 -8.74 5.75 7.12
CA ALA A 72 -8.69 7.21 6.99
C ALA A 72 -7.27 7.80 7.17
N LEU A 73 -6.39 7.14 7.94
CA LEU A 73 -5.00 7.58 8.10
C LEU A 73 -4.20 7.49 6.80
N SER A 74 -4.61 6.66 5.84
CA SER A 74 -4.00 6.63 4.51
C SER A 74 -4.19 7.95 3.75
N LEU A 75 -5.26 8.69 4.05
CA LEU A 75 -5.56 9.97 3.40
C LEU A 75 -4.68 11.12 3.91
N LEU A 76 -3.86 10.91 4.94
CA LEU A 76 -2.89 11.91 5.40
C LEU A 76 -1.93 12.35 4.27
N PHE A 77 -1.69 11.48 3.29
CA PHE A 77 -0.91 11.84 2.09
C PHE A 77 -1.53 13.02 1.31
N LEU A 78 -2.85 13.22 1.34
CA LEU A 78 -3.49 14.36 0.68
C LEU A 78 -3.12 15.70 1.33
N ALA A 79 -2.85 15.69 2.64
CA ALA A 79 -2.38 16.87 3.35
C ALA A 79 -0.94 17.26 2.99
N ALA A 80 -0.21 16.41 2.25
CA ALA A 80 1.15 16.71 1.78
C ALA A 80 1.21 17.88 0.79
N VAL A 81 0.08 18.24 0.17
CA VAL A 81 -0.03 19.37 -0.77
C VAL A 81 0.10 20.72 -0.05
N ILE A 82 -0.09 20.77 1.27
CA ILE A 82 -0.01 22.02 2.05
C ILE A 82 1.45 22.49 2.13
N PRO A 83 1.78 23.71 1.63
CA PRO A 83 3.13 24.24 1.73
C PRO A 83 3.61 24.35 3.18
N CYS A 84 4.92 24.22 3.40
CA CYS A 84 5.61 24.36 4.70
C CYS A 84 5.30 23.32 5.79
N VAL A 85 4.09 22.77 5.87
CA VAL A 85 3.68 21.79 6.90
C VAL A 85 3.30 20.42 6.34
N GLY A 86 2.96 20.34 5.05
CA GLY A 86 2.54 19.09 4.41
C GLY A 86 3.60 17.99 4.42
N TRP A 87 4.89 18.35 4.50
CA TRP A 87 5.97 17.38 4.61
C TRP A 87 5.88 16.52 5.89
N ILE A 88 5.38 17.08 6.99
CA ILE A 88 5.17 16.34 8.25
C ILE A 88 4.09 15.27 8.04
N ALA A 89 2.98 15.65 7.38
CA ALA A 89 1.91 14.71 7.05
C ALA A 89 2.39 13.62 6.07
N ALA A 90 3.24 13.97 5.11
CA ALA A 90 3.84 13.01 4.18
C ALA A 90 4.71 11.98 4.91
N ILE A 91 5.57 12.43 5.83
CA ILE A 91 6.41 11.54 6.65
C ILE A 91 5.54 10.65 7.53
N ALA A 92 4.53 11.20 8.21
CA ALA A 92 3.62 10.42 9.04
C ALA A 92 2.88 9.34 8.22
N ALA A 93 2.37 9.70 7.04
CA ALA A 93 1.71 8.77 6.14
C ALA A 93 2.66 7.65 5.67
N ALA A 94 3.91 7.99 5.34
CA ALA A 94 4.92 7.02 4.92
C ALA A 94 5.26 6.04 6.05
N VAL A 95 5.52 6.54 7.27
CA VAL A 95 5.84 5.70 8.44
C VAL A 95 4.69 4.75 8.76
N LEU A 96 3.45 5.25 8.78
CA LEU A 96 2.27 4.41 8.99
C LEU A 96 2.12 3.36 7.89
N GLY A 97 2.39 3.73 6.63
CA GLY A 97 2.41 2.81 5.50
C GLY A 97 3.45 1.70 5.65
N TYR A 98 4.65 2.02 6.15
CA TYR A 98 5.69 1.03 6.41
C TYR A 98 5.30 0.07 7.52
N ILE A 99 4.71 0.57 8.61
CA ILE A 99 4.25 -0.29 9.70
C ILE A 99 3.07 -1.17 9.24
N ALA A 100 2.17 -0.62 8.40
CA ALA A 100 1.08 -1.39 7.81
C ALA A 100 1.63 -2.53 6.93
N ALA A 101 2.58 -2.24 6.05
CA ALA A 101 3.25 -3.22 5.21
C ALA A 101 4.00 -4.28 6.04
N TYR A 102 4.63 -3.88 7.15
CA TYR A 102 5.30 -4.79 8.07
C TYR A 102 4.30 -5.80 8.66
N ASN A 103 3.17 -5.32 9.18
CA ASN A 103 2.11 -6.18 9.71
C ASN A 103 1.53 -7.11 8.64
N ILE A 104 1.32 -6.63 7.42
CA ILE A 104 0.82 -7.45 6.30
C ILE A 104 1.84 -8.53 5.90
N GLY A 105 3.14 -8.21 5.93
CA GLY A 105 4.22 -9.16 5.69
C GLY A 105 4.21 -10.29 6.73
N LEU A 106 4.12 -9.94 8.02
CA LEU A 106 4.00 -10.91 9.11
C LEU A 106 2.77 -11.81 8.94
N LYS A 107 1.62 -11.24 8.56
CA LYS A 107 0.39 -12.01 8.28
C LYS A 107 0.52 -12.97 7.10
N ASN A 108 1.42 -12.68 6.16
CA ASN A 108 1.77 -13.60 5.08
C ASN A 108 2.92 -14.56 5.46
N GLY A 109 3.26 -14.68 6.74
CA GLY A 109 4.35 -15.54 7.21
C GLY A 109 5.74 -15.10 6.74
N LYS A 110 5.92 -13.81 6.44
CA LYS A 110 7.21 -13.23 6.07
C LYS A 110 7.85 -12.53 7.27
N GLU A 111 9.17 -12.56 7.34
CA GLU A 111 9.92 -11.84 8.37
C GLU A 111 9.85 -10.32 8.20
N GLY A 112 10.18 -9.59 9.27
CA GLY A 112 10.17 -8.13 9.27
C GLY A 112 11.04 -7.47 8.21
N VAL A 113 12.16 -8.09 7.85
CA VAL A 113 13.10 -7.58 6.85
C VAL A 113 12.46 -7.38 5.46
N TRP A 114 11.37 -8.10 5.17
CA TRP A 114 10.66 -7.97 3.91
C TRP A 114 10.03 -6.59 3.70
N VAL A 115 9.84 -5.78 4.75
CA VAL A 115 9.38 -4.39 4.58
C VAL A 115 10.39 -3.51 3.86
N VAL A 116 11.68 -3.86 3.89
CA VAL A 116 12.71 -3.13 3.13
C VAL A 116 12.40 -3.17 1.63
N LEU A 117 11.87 -4.29 1.12
CA LEU A 117 11.39 -4.36 -0.26
C LEU A 117 10.19 -3.46 -0.50
N TYR A 118 9.30 -3.26 0.47
CA TYR A 118 8.21 -2.31 0.30
C TYR A 118 8.72 -0.87 0.15
N ILE A 119 9.79 -0.51 0.86
CA ILE A 119 10.39 0.83 0.81
C ILE A 119 11.05 1.10 -0.55
N PHE A 120 11.85 0.16 -1.05
CA PHE A 120 12.62 0.37 -2.29
C PHE A 120 11.91 -0.12 -3.56
N LEU A 121 11.19 -1.24 -3.48
CA LEU A 121 10.54 -1.93 -4.61
C LEU A 121 9.12 -2.41 -4.23
N PRO A 122 8.15 -1.51 -3.99
CA PRO A 122 6.81 -1.87 -3.52
C PRO A 122 6.05 -2.82 -4.45
N VAL A 123 6.32 -2.77 -5.77
CA VAL A 123 5.73 -3.70 -6.74
C VAL A 123 6.21 -5.13 -6.52
N VAL A 124 7.51 -5.31 -6.29
CA VAL A 124 8.08 -6.64 -6.04
C VAL A 124 7.57 -7.18 -4.71
N TRP A 125 7.49 -6.32 -3.69
CA TRP A 125 6.89 -6.68 -2.40
C TRP A 125 5.45 -7.18 -2.58
N ALA A 126 4.59 -6.43 -3.28
CA ALA A 126 3.21 -6.82 -3.53
C ALA A 126 3.12 -8.12 -4.34
N GLY A 127 4.00 -8.32 -5.33
CA GLY A 127 4.08 -9.55 -6.12
C GLY A 127 4.43 -10.77 -5.28
N ILE A 128 5.42 -10.66 -4.39
CA ILE A 128 5.84 -11.77 -3.51
C ILE A 128 4.74 -12.15 -2.53
N LEU A 129 4.04 -11.17 -1.94
CA LEU A 129 2.95 -11.45 -1.01
C LEU A 129 1.68 -11.94 -1.73
N GLY A 130 1.32 -11.30 -2.84
CA GLY A 130 0.13 -11.62 -3.61
C GLY A 130 0.21 -12.97 -4.32
N LEU A 131 1.33 -13.26 -4.99
CA LEU A 131 1.51 -14.50 -5.76
C LEU A 131 2.19 -15.62 -4.96
N GLY A 132 2.73 -15.33 -3.78
CA GLY A 132 3.39 -16.32 -2.93
C GLY A 132 2.44 -17.46 -2.52
N LYS A 133 2.98 -18.62 -2.16
CA LYS A 133 2.18 -19.75 -1.66
C LYS A 133 1.76 -19.63 -0.19
N SER A 134 2.19 -18.57 0.51
CA SER A 134 1.87 -18.36 1.91
C SER A 134 0.38 -18.10 2.12
N THR A 135 -0.15 -18.73 3.15
CA THR A 135 -1.52 -18.54 3.63
C THR A 135 -1.59 -17.30 4.51
N TRP A 136 -2.69 -16.57 4.39
CA TRP A 136 -2.97 -15.43 5.26
C TRP A 136 -3.25 -15.89 6.69
N ASN A 137 -2.57 -15.29 7.67
CA ASN A 137 -2.78 -15.54 9.09
C ASN A 137 -2.86 -14.23 9.87
N ASP A 138 -4.06 -13.83 10.26
CA ASP A 138 -4.30 -12.58 11.00
C ASP A 138 -3.71 -12.55 12.42
N SER A 139 -3.29 -13.69 12.99
CA SER A 139 -2.71 -13.71 14.35
C SER A 139 -1.25 -13.29 14.41
N LEU A 140 -0.54 -13.27 13.29
CA LEU A 140 0.91 -12.96 13.25
C LEU A 140 1.23 -11.46 13.23
N GLY A 141 0.23 -10.59 13.07
CA GLY A 141 0.39 -9.14 13.05
C GLY A 141 -0.77 -8.43 13.73
N LYS A 142 -0.78 -7.10 13.66
CA LYS A 142 -1.90 -6.32 14.22
C LYS A 142 -3.22 -6.70 13.53
N PRO A 143 -4.31 -6.99 14.28
CA PRO A 143 -5.61 -7.34 13.69
C PRO A 143 -6.07 -6.28 12.69
N ALA A 144 -6.65 -6.72 11.56
CA ALA A 144 -7.16 -5.79 10.56
C ALA A 144 -8.35 -4.98 11.13
N LEU A 145 -8.38 -3.67 10.87
CA LEU A 145 -9.43 -2.76 11.35
C LEU A 145 -10.39 -2.42 10.20
N GLY A 146 -11.48 -3.16 10.05
CA GLY A 146 -12.51 -2.88 9.05
C GLY A 146 -13.64 -3.92 9.02
N PRO A 147 -14.82 -3.59 8.46
CA PRO A 147 -15.98 -4.48 8.40
C PRO A 147 -15.83 -5.48 7.25
N GLU A 148 -14.91 -6.44 7.37
CA GLU A 148 -14.80 -7.57 6.43
C GLU A 148 -14.84 -8.93 7.14
N ARG A 149 -15.21 -8.94 8.43
CA ARG A 149 -15.87 -10.09 9.03
C ARG A 149 -17.35 -10.03 8.62
N PRO A 150 -17.87 -10.83 7.69
CA PRO A 150 -19.30 -11.10 7.73
C PRO A 150 -19.60 -11.71 9.12
N PRO A 151 -20.69 -11.32 9.81
CA PRO A 151 -21.15 -12.04 10.99
C PRO A 151 -21.74 -13.38 10.55
N THR A 152 -20.92 -14.24 9.95
CA THR A 152 -21.24 -15.65 9.82
C THR A 152 -20.64 -16.32 11.05
N CYS A 153 -21.52 -16.65 11.98
CA CYS A 153 -21.42 -17.80 12.88
C CYS A 153 -20.24 -18.71 12.54
N ALA A 154 -19.31 -18.86 13.49
CA ALA A 154 -18.00 -19.50 13.34
C ALA A 154 -18.01 -20.90 12.67
N PRO A 155 -16.88 -21.33 12.10
CA PRO A 155 -16.23 -22.50 12.71
C PRO A 155 -14.68 -22.43 12.82
N ASN A 156 -14.20 -22.93 13.97
CA ASN A 156 -12.93 -23.58 14.32
C ASN A 156 -11.58 -23.22 13.63
N ASN A 157 -10.80 -22.35 14.27
CA ASN A 157 -9.46 -22.77 14.73
C ASN A 157 -9.07 -22.05 16.05
N GLN A 158 -8.64 -22.86 17.01
CA GLN A 158 -8.44 -22.52 18.41
C GLN A 158 -7.03 -21.97 18.69
N ASN A 159 -6.53 -21.00 17.92
CA ASN A 159 -5.18 -20.45 18.14
C ASN A 159 -5.18 -18.95 18.45
N TYR A 160 -6.20 -18.46 19.12
CA TYR A 160 -6.02 -17.27 19.95
C TYR A 160 -5.45 -17.72 21.30
N TYR A 161 -4.13 -17.71 21.43
CA TYR A 161 -3.50 -17.68 22.76
C TYR A 161 -3.89 -16.37 23.42
N TYR A 162 -4.93 -16.40 24.25
CA TYR A 162 -5.11 -15.38 25.27
C TYR A 162 -4.03 -15.66 26.31
N PRO A 163 -3.08 -14.73 26.58
CA PRO A 163 -2.23 -14.90 27.75
C PRO A 163 -3.14 -15.02 28.99
N PRO A 164 -2.80 -15.88 29.97
CA PRO A 164 -3.61 -16.05 31.16
C PRO A 164 -3.86 -14.68 31.79
N GLN A 165 -5.13 -14.29 31.94
CA GLN A 165 -5.45 -13.09 32.70
C GLN A 165 -5.01 -13.34 34.14
N GLN A 166 -3.99 -12.61 34.59
CA GLN A 166 -3.57 -12.68 35.98
C GLN A 166 -4.72 -12.14 36.83
N PRO A 167 -5.20 -12.90 37.84
CA PRO A 167 -6.28 -12.42 38.71
C PRO A 167 -5.85 -11.13 39.43
N PRO A 168 -6.80 -10.22 39.75
CA PRO A 168 -6.51 -9.03 40.53
C PRO A 168 -5.78 -9.42 41.82
N ARG A 169 -4.56 -8.93 42.00
CA ARG A 169 -3.88 -8.94 43.29
C ARG A 169 -4.61 -7.95 44.19
N TYR A 170 -5.53 -8.45 45.00
CA TYR A 170 -6.04 -7.71 46.16
C TYR A 170 -4.97 -7.67 47.24
#